data_AF-A0A4S5B8H2-F1
#
_entry.id   AF-A0A4S5B8H2-F1
#
_cell.length_a   1.000
_cell.length_b   1.000
_cell.length_c   1.000
_cell.angle_alpha   90.00
_cell.angle_beta   90.00
_cell.angle_gamma   90.00
#
_symmetry.space_group_name_H-M   'P 1'
#
loop_
_entity.id
_entity.type
_entity.pdbx_description
1 polymer ?
#
loop_
_entity_poly.entity_id
_entity_poly.type
_entity_poly.pdbx_seq_one_letter_code
_entity_poly.pdbx_strand_id
1 'polypeptide(L)'
;MIVSPISIKGGAAKRPLRHFDTRSANGRLVFNLFGSFAQFERDLISKRTKAGLQAARSRDHQGGRPAALDDKQRKELRRLHRKGDLTIRQLCELFAISKTTLYRNLKQ
;
A
#
# COMPACT_ATOMS: atom_id res chain seq x y z
N MET A 1 -1.34 14.01 1.58
CA MET A 1 -2.01 15.32 1.52
C MET A 1 -1.59 16.10 2.76
N ILE A 2 -0.57 16.95 2.61
CA ILE A 2 -0.30 18.07 3.52
C ILE A 2 0.10 19.22 2.60
N VAL A 3 -0.90 19.85 2.00
CA VAL A 3 -0.77 21.24 1.54
C VAL A 3 -1.79 22.06 2.31
N SER A 4 -1.85 21.84 3.63
CA SER A 4 -2.29 22.91 4.50
C SER A 4 -1.37 24.09 4.20
N PRO A 5 -1.87 25.33 4.08
CA PRO A 5 -0.98 26.46 4.09
C PRO A 5 -0.13 26.29 5.33
N ILE A 6 1.19 26.17 5.17
CA ILE A 6 2.11 26.31 6.28
C ILE A 6 1.90 27.75 6.74
N SER A 7 0.89 27.96 7.59
CA SER A 7 0.84 29.09 8.49
C SER A 7 1.95 28.78 9.47
N ILE A 8 3.14 29.22 9.08
CA ILE A 8 4.33 29.36 9.91
C ILE A 8 3.93 30.21 11.11
N LYS A 9 3.31 29.57 12.12
CA LYS A 9 3.30 30.07 13.49
C LYS A 9 4.75 30.08 13.93
N GLY A 10 5.39 31.25 13.81
CA GLY A 10 6.54 31.67 14.60
C GLY A 10 7.86 30.87 14.52
N GLY A 11 7.93 29.74 13.82
CA GLY A 11 9.17 28.96 13.69
C GLY A 11 10.01 29.44 12.52
N ALA A 12 11.02 30.27 12.78
CA ALA A 12 11.97 30.73 11.77
C ALA A 12 12.82 29.55 11.22
N ALA A 13 12.35 28.89 10.16
CA ALA A 13 13.22 28.11 9.29
C ALA A 13 14.16 29.08 8.56
N LYS A 14 15.33 29.32 9.15
CA LYS A 14 16.41 30.16 8.59
C LYS A 14 17.03 29.48 7.38
N ARG A 15 16.32 29.45 6.25
CA ARG A 15 16.86 29.33 4.90
C ARG A 15 15.72 29.51 3.88
N PRO A 16 15.31 30.76 3.61
CA PRO A 16 14.51 31.00 2.42
C PRO A 16 15.32 30.59 1.19
N LEU A 17 14.69 29.89 0.24
CA LEU A 17 15.15 29.92 -1.15
C LEU A 17 15.32 31.41 -1.48
N ARG A 18 16.55 31.83 -1.79
CA ARG A 18 17.05 33.23 -1.63
C ARG A 18 16.28 34.32 -2.40
N HIS A 19 15.19 33.99 -3.07
CA HIS A 19 14.46 34.85 -4.00
C HIS A 19 12.92 34.77 -3.92
N PHE A 20 12.32 33.98 -3.01
CA PHE A 20 10.84 33.93 -2.88
C PHE A 20 10.36 34.18 -1.44
N ASP A 21 9.72 35.32 -1.23
CA ASP A 21 9.00 35.63 0.00
C ASP A 21 7.55 35.12 -0.07
N THR A 22 7.28 33.99 0.58
CA THR A 22 5.95 33.38 0.69
C THR A 22 5.00 34.12 1.63
N ARG A 23 5.45 35.21 2.27
CA ARG A 23 4.61 36.08 3.12
C ARG A 23 4.00 37.25 2.34
N SER A 24 4.48 37.54 1.15
CA SER A 24 3.86 38.49 0.23
C SER A 24 2.58 37.91 -0.40
N ALA A 25 1.61 38.75 -0.77
CA ALA A 25 0.40 38.34 -1.48
C ALA A 25 0.75 37.63 -2.81
N ASN A 26 1.73 38.15 -3.54
CA ASN A 26 2.22 37.55 -4.79
C ASN A 26 2.95 36.22 -4.52
N GLY A 27 3.74 36.13 -3.46
CA GLY A 27 4.44 34.91 -3.09
C GLY A 27 3.51 33.77 -2.69
N ARG A 28 2.40 34.07 -1.98
CA ARG A 28 1.34 33.09 -1.67
C ARG A 28 0.63 32.59 -2.93
N LEU A 29 0.33 33.48 -3.89
CA LEU A 29 -0.31 33.09 -5.14
C LEU A 29 0.56 32.10 -5.92
N VAL A 30 1.83 32.44 -6.13
CA VAL A 30 2.78 31.58 -6.87
C VAL A 30 3.01 30.27 -6.13
N PHE A 31 3.15 30.30 -4.80
CA PHE A 31 3.28 29.08 -4.00
C PHE A 31 2.07 28.15 -4.13
N ASN A 32 0.85 28.70 -4.07
CA ASN A 32 -0.37 27.93 -4.22
C ASN A 32 -0.51 27.35 -5.62
N LEU A 33 -0.17 28.11 -6.66
CA LEU A 33 -0.18 27.64 -8.04
C LEU A 33 0.76 26.43 -8.22
N PHE A 34 2.00 26.53 -7.73
CA PHE A 34 2.95 25.41 -7.77
C PHE A 34 2.50 24.23 -6.91
N GLY A 35 1.86 24.48 -5.76
CA GLY A 35 1.24 23.44 -4.95
C GLY A 35 0.14 22.68 -5.71
N SER A 36 -0.71 23.39 -6.45
CA SER A 36 -1.75 22.81 -7.31
C SER A 36 -1.14 22.01 -8.47
N PHE A 37 -0.09 22.52 -9.11
CA PHE A 37 0.63 21.79 -10.17
C PHE A 37 1.27 20.51 -9.64
N ALA A 38 1.94 20.56 -8.48
CA ALA A 38 2.53 19.38 -7.87
C ALA A 38 1.48 18.29 -7.54
N GLN A 39 0.28 18.71 -7.11
CA GLN A 39 -0.82 17.78 -6.88
C GLN A 39 -1.33 17.18 -8.19
N PHE A 40 -1.48 18.00 -9.24
CA PHE A 40 -1.90 17.55 -10.56
C PHE A 40 -0.94 16.51 -11.15
N GLU A 41 0.38 16.75 -11.09
CA GLU A 41 1.38 15.79 -11.55
C GLU A 41 1.31 14.47 -10.78
N ARG A 42 1.14 14.55 -9.46
CA ARG A 42 1.00 13.35 -8.62
C ARG A 42 -0.24 12.53 -9.00
N ASP A 43 -1.34 13.20 -9.31
CA ASP A 43 -2.57 12.55 -9.76
C ASP A 43 -2.38 11.89 -11.13
N LEU A 44 -1.67 12.54 -12.05
CA LEU A 44 -1.32 11.95 -13.35
C LEU A 44 -0.46 10.69 -13.20
N ILE A 45 0.56 10.72 -12.34
CA ILE A 45 1.41 9.56 -12.05
C ILE A 45 0.55 8.42 -11.47
N SER A 46 -0.31 8.73 -10.49
CA SER A 46 -1.20 7.73 -9.89
C SER A 46 -2.13 7.08 -10.91
N LYS A 47 -2.72 7.88 -11.82
CA LYS A 47 -3.58 7.38 -12.90
C LYS A 47 -2.83 6.43 -13.83
N ARG A 48 -1.60 6.77 -14.23
CA ARG A 48 -0.76 5.90 -15.06
C ARG A 48 -0.44 4.57 -14.38
N THR A 49 -0.07 4.59 -13.10
CA THR A 49 0.19 3.35 -12.34
C THR A 49 -1.05 2.48 -12.26
N LYS A 50 -2.24 3.07 -12.03
CA LYS A 50 -3.51 2.32 -12.02
C LYS A 50 -3.83 1.71 -13.38
N ALA A 51 -3.63 2.44 -14.46
CA ALA A 51 -3.81 1.91 -15.82
C ALA A 51 -2.86 0.74 -16.10
N GLY A 52 -1.59 0.84 -15.70
CA GLY A 52 -0.62 -0.26 -15.80
C GLY A 52 -1.02 -1.49 -14.97
N LEU A 53 -1.48 -1.29 -13.73
CA LEU A 53 -1.99 -2.37 -12.88
C LEU A 53 -3.24 -3.04 -13.48
N GLN A 54 -4.14 -2.28 -14.09
CA GLN A 54 -5.31 -2.82 -14.77
C GLN A 54 -4.91 -3.67 -15.98
N ALA A 55 -3.97 -3.20 -16.80
CA ALA A 55 -3.44 -3.95 -17.93
C ALA A 55 -2.67 -5.21 -17.51
N ALA A 56 -1.98 -5.18 -16.36
CA ALA A 56 -1.36 -6.38 -15.79
C ALA A 56 -2.40 -7.39 -15.32
N ARG A 57 -3.45 -6.93 -14.62
CA ARG A 57 -4.56 -7.77 -14.15
C ARG A 57 -5.34 -8.41 -15.29
N SER A 58 -5.53 -7.73 -16.41
CA SER A 58 -6.18 -8.31 -17.60
C SER A 58 -5.34 -9.41 -18.27
N ARG A 59 -4.05 -9.53 -17.91
CA ARG A 59 -3.15 -10.61 -18.34
C ARG A 59 -2.98 -11.66 -17.23
N ASP A 60 -3.95 -11.77 -16.32
CA ASP A 60 -3.95 -12.66 -15.16
C ASP A 60 -2.83 -12.43 -14.13
N HIS A 61 -2.11 -11.31 -14.21
CA HIS A 61 -1.17 -10.93 -13.15
C HIS A 61 -1.92 -10.23 -12.00
N GLN A 62 -2.25 -10.99 -10.96
CA GLN A 62 -3.00 -10.47 -9.80
C GLN A 62 -2.15 -9.57 -8.87
N GLY A 63 -0.81 -9.68 -8.93
CA GLY A 63 0.12 -8.94 -8.06
C GLY A 63 0.00 -9.34 -6.57
N GLY A 64 0.62 -8.57 -5.68
CA GLY A 64 0.55 -8.80 -4.23
C GLY A 64 1.49 -9.89 -3.72
N ARG A 65 1.39 -10.20 -2.41
CA ARG A 65 2.20 -11.25 -1.77
C ARG A 65 1.68 -12.63 -2.19
N PRO A 66 2.54 -13.55 -2.66
CA PRO A 66 2.11 -14.89 -3.02
C PRO A 66 1.45 -15.61 -1.84
N ALA A 67 0.47 -16.46 -2.14
CA ALA A 67 -0.17 -17.28 -1.13
C ALA A 67 0.85 -18.22 -0.47
N ALA A 68 0.72 -18.41 0.85
CA ALA A 68 1.61 -19.30 1.60
C ALA A 68 1.41 -20.79 1.27
N LEU A 69 0.27 -21.14 0.67
CA LEU A 69 -0.08 -22.51 0.29
C LEU A 69 -0.65 -22.51 -1.12
N ASP A 70 -0.20 -23.48 -1.92
CA ASP A 70 -0.80 -23.83 -3.20
C ASP A 70 -2.18 -24.48 -3.01
N ASP A 71 -3.01 -24.49 -4.05
CA ASP A 71 -4.37 -25.04 -3.98
C ASP A 71 -4.38 -26.53 -3.67
N LYS A 72 -3.36 -27.28 -4.12
CA LYS A 72 -3.18 -28.70 -3.75
C LYS A 72 -2.92 -28.84 -2.25
N GLN A 73 -2.02 -28.01 -1.71
CA GLN A 73 -1.69 -28.02 -0.28
C GLN A 73 -2.88 -27.61 0.58
N ARG A 74 -3.70 -26.65 0.13
CA ARG A 74 -4.94 -26.27 0.82
C ARG A 74 -5.97 -27.41 0.86
N LYS A 75 -6.14 -28.14 -0.25
CA LYS A 75 -7.01 -29.33 -0.30
C LYS A 75 -6.52 -30.40 0.67
N GLU A 76 -5.22 -30.66 0.67
CA GLU A 76 -4.62 -31.67 1.55
C GLU A 76 -4.71 -31.26 3.02
N LEU A 77 -4.44 -30.01 3.36
CA LEU A 77 -4.60 -29.46 4.71
C LEU A 77 -6.04 -29.63 5.21
N ARG A 78 -7.05 -29.33 4.39
CA ARG A 78 -8.46 -29.53 4.74
C ARG A 78 -8.81 -31.01 4.92
N ARG A 79 -8.23 -31.89 4.09
CA ARG A 79 -8.43 -33.34 4.18
C ARG A 79 -7.86 -33.88 5.50
N LEU A 80 -6.62 -33.53 5.82
CA LEU A 80 -5.94 -33.96 7.04
C LEU A 80 -6.62 -33.40 8.29
N HIS A 81 -7.05 -32.13 8.25
CA HIS A 81 -7.82 -31.53 9.33
C HIS A 81 -9.16 -32.24 9.56
N ARG A 82 -9.88 -32.61 8.48
CA ARG A 82 -11.17 -33.34 8.59
C ARG A 82 -11.01 -34.76 9.12
N LYS A 83 -9.90 -35.42 8.80
CA LYS A 83 -9.61 -36.76 9.35
C LYS A 83 -9.39 -36.74 10.85
N GLY A 84 -8.88 -35.63 11.39
CA GLY A 84 -8.65 -35.48 12.84
C GLY A 84 -7.41 -36.18 13.37
N ASP A 85 -6.62 -36.83 12.50
CA ASP A 85 -5.44 -37.61 12.88
C ASP A 85 -4.25 -36.76 13.37
N LEU A 86 -4.23 -35.46 13.05
CA LEU A 86 -3.13 -34.55 13.35
C LEU A 86 -3.59 -33.35 14.17
N THR A 87 -2.79 -32.99 15.18
CA THR A 87 -3.02 -31.76 15.96
C THR A 87 -2.77 -30.51 15.11
N ILE A 88 -3.38 -29.40 15.51
CA ILE A 88 -3.17 -28.08 14.85
C ILE A 88 -1.68 -27.71 14.80
N ARG A 89 -0.90 -28.07 15.82
CA ARG A 89 0.55 -27.79 15.87
C ARG A 89 1.30 -28.60 14.83
N GLN A 90 1.02 -29.90 14.73
CA GLN A 90 1.63 -30.78 13.73
C GLN A 90 1.27 -30.34 12.31
N LEU A 91 0.03 -29.89 12.06
CA LEU A 91 -0.35 -29.32 10.77
C LEU A 91 0.42 -28.03 10.45
N CYS A 92 0.62 -27.15 11.43
CA CYS A 92 1.41 -25.93 11.22
C CYS A 92 2.87 -26.24 10.85
N GLU A 93 3.48 -27.22 11.52
CA GLU A 93 4.85 -27.66 11.26
C GLU A 93 4.97 -28.34 9.89
N LEU A 94 4.04 -29.24 9.55
CA LEU A 94 4.01 -29.98 8.28
C LEU A 94 3.93 -29.04 7.06
N PHE A 95 3.11 -28.01 7.16
CA PHE A 95 2.90 -27.05 6.07
C PHE A 95 3.78 -25.79 6.20
N ALA A 96 4.66 -25.71 7.21
CA ALA A 96 5.51 -24.56 7.52
C ALA A 96 4.72 -23.22 7.59
N ILE A 97 3.55 -23.24 8.22
CA ILE A 97 2.65 -22.08 8.34
C ILE A 97 2.37 -21.72 9.80
N SER A 98 2.04 -20.45 10.03
CA SER A 98 1.54 -20.01 11.34
C SER A 98 0.13 -20.54 11.62
N LYS A 99 -0.23 -20.66 12.92
CA LYS A 99 -1.61 -20.98 13.35
C LYS A 99 -2.65 -20.02 12.73
N THR A 100 -2.32 -18.74 12.64
CA THR A 100 -3.17 -17.72 11.99
C THR A 100 -3.41 -18.01 10.51
N THR A 101 -2.37 -18.44 9.79
CA THR A 101 -2.47 -18.81 8.38
C THR A 101 -3.29 -20.09 8.22
N LEU A 102 -3.14 -21.08 9.10
CA LEU A 102 -3.92 -22.30 9.11
C LEU A 102 -5.42 -22.00 9.27
N TYR A 103 -5.83 -21.26 10.30
CA TYR A 103 -7.24 -20.93 10.51
C TYR A 103 -7.85 -20.09 9.39
N ARG A 104 -7.06 -19.19 8.79
CA ARG A 104 -7.51 -18.41 7.63
C ARG A 104 -7.84 -19.31 6.44
N ASN A 105 -7.05 -20.35 6.18
CA ASN A 105 -7.32 -21.30 5.09
C ASN A 105 -8.43 -22.32 5.41
N LEU A 106 -8.77 -22.53 6.69
CA LEU A 106 -9.88 -23.41 7.09
C LEU A 106 -11.24 -22.70 7.08
N LYS A 107 -11.28 -21.38 7.30
CA LYS A 107 -12.51 -20.57 7.21
C LYS A 107 -12.94 -20.24 5.77
N GLN A 108 -12.04 -20.46 4.81
CA GLN A 108 -12.19 -20.09 3.41
C GLN A 108 -12.59 -21.32 2.57
#